data_AF-A0A1M6GRT1-F1
#
_entry.id   AF-A0A1M6GRT1-F1
#
_cell.length_a   1.000
_cell.length_b   1.000
_cell.length_c   1.000
_cell.angle_alpha   90.00
_cell.angle_beta   90.00
_cell.angle_gamma   90.00
#
_symmetry.space_group_name_H-M   'P 1'
#
loop_
_entity.id
_entity.type
_entity.pdbx_description
1 polymer ?
#
loop_
_entity_poly.entity_id
_entity_poly.type
_entity_poly.pdbx_seq_one_letter_code
_entity_poly.pdbx_strand_id
1 'polypeptide(L)'
;MTTVVQWIEKAAPVAYGPLGLKPWEFGRLTFGEFYELAEGYHWRTRQEQIMTAGFVASIINTCTSRELKKPVTVDMLLGREPKEKQKVTQDEAKRAIKDLLSKVG
;
A
#
# COMPACT_ATOMS: atom_id res chain seq x y z
N MET A 1 10.02 0.04 -26.45
CA MET A 1 10.69 -1.26 -26.27
C MET A 1 11.75 -1.06 -25.20
N THR A 2 11.64 -1.71 -24.05
CA THR A 2 12.64 -1.57 -22.96
C THR A 2 13.89 -2.35 -23.36
N THR A 3 15.06 -1.74 -23.27
CA THR A 3 16.32 -2.45 -23.55
C THR A 3 16.70 -3.34 -22.35
N VAL A 4 17.55 -4.35 -22.59
CA VAL A 4 18.08 -5.21 -21.50
C VAL A 4 18.79 -4.37 -20.45
N VAL A 5 19.55 -3.35 -20.86
CA VAL A 5 20.24 -2.41 -19.95
C VAL A 5 19.26 -1.66 -19.06
N GLN A 6 18.21 -1.07 -19.65
CA GLN A 6 17.17 -0.36 -18.89
C GLN A 6 16.41 -1.28 -17.93
N TRP A 7 16.26 -2.56 -18.28
CA TRP A 7 15.67 -3.53 -17.37
C TRP A 7 16.61 -3.85 -16.20
N ILE A 8 17.89 -4.10 -16.46
CA ILE A 8 18.90 -4.36 -15.43
C ILE A 8 18.96 -3.20 -14.44
N GLU A 9 18.99 -1.96 -14.92
CA GLU A 9 19.01 -0.76 -14.06
C GLU A 9 17.82 -0.69 -13.10
N LYS A 10 16.63 -1.14 -13.55
CA LYS A 10 15.43 -1.16 -12.72
C LYS A 10 15.35 -2.36 -11.78
N ALA A 11 15.84 -3.52 -12.22
CA ALA A 11 15.76 -4.76 -11.47
C ALA A 11 16.87 -4.92 -10.42
N ALA A 12 18.07 -4.37 -10.68
CA ALA A 12 19.24 -4.51 -9.81
C ALA A 12 19.00 -4.05 -8.35
N PRO A 13 18.30 -2.93 -8.06
CA PRO A 13 18.02 -2.56 -6.67
C PRO A 13 17.18 -3.59 -5.92
N VAL A 14 16.19 -4.20 -6.58
CA VAL A 14 15.34 -5.25 -5.99
C VAL A 14 16.12 -6.57 -5.87
N ALA A 15 16.91 -6.91 -6.90
CA ALA A 15 17.75 -8.10 -6.91
C ALA A 15 18.77 -8.10 -5.77
N TYR A 16 19.52 -7.01 -5.63
CA TYR A 16 20.66 -6.94 -4.69
C TYR A 16 20.26 -6.48 -3.30
N GLY A 17 19.15 -5.75 -3.16
CA GLY A 17 18.61 -5.36 -1.86
C GLY A 17 17.66 -6.43 -1.31
N PRO A 18 16.34 -6.26 -1.48
CA PRO A 18 15.31 -7.17 -0.97
C PRO A 18 15.56 -8.67 -1.20
N LEU A 19 15.94 -9.05 -2.41
CA LEU A 19 16.12 -10.47 -2.76
C LEU A 19 17.51 -11.01 -2.38
N GLY A 20 18.47 -10.14 -2.04
CA GLY A 20 19.82 -10.52 -1.62
C GLY A 20 20.59 -11.37 -2.64
N LEU A 21 20.23 -11.30 -3.92
CA LEU A 21 20.88 -12.06 -4.98
C LEU A 21 22.28 -11.53 -5.24
N LYS A 22 23.21 -12.42 -5.57
CA LYS A 22 24.54 -12.06 -6.08
C LYS A 22 24.44 -11.76 -7.57
N PRO A 23 25.40 -11.01 -8.15
CA PRO A 23 25.36 -10.65 -9.58
C PRO A 23 25.22 -11.84 -10.53
N TRP A 24 25.88 -12.97 -10.25
CA TRP A 24 25.76 -14.19 -11.07
C TRP A 24 24.49 -14.98 -10.83
N GLU A 25 23.84 -14.82 -9.67
CA GLU A 25 22.53 -15.41 -9.39
C GLU A 25 21.48 -14.64 -10.17
N PHE A 26 21.51 -13.30 -10.08
CA PHE A 26 20.63 -12.43 -10.85
C PHE A 26 20.82 -12.58 -12.36
N GLY A 27 22.07 -12.63 -12.85
CA GLY A 27 22.38 -12.78 -14.27
C GLY A 27 21.99 -14.13 -14.90
N ARG A 28 21.64 -15.13 -14.08
CA ARG A 28 21.16 -16.44 -14.54
C ARG A 28 19.63 -16.53 -14.58
N LEU A 29 18.92 -15.60 -13.95
CA LEU A 29 17.46 -15.60 -13.94
C LEU A 29 16.91 -15.08 -15.26
N THR A 30 15.84 -15.71 -15.70
CA THR A 30 14.94 -15.14 -16.69
C THR A 30 14.15 -13.98 -16.09
N PHE A 31 13.57 -13.14 -16.95
CA PHE A 31 12.67 -12.06 -16.53
C PHE A 31 11.49 -12.57 -15.67
N GLY A 32 10.95 -13.75 -16.01
CA GLY A 32 9.83 -14.36 -15.30
C GLY A 32 10.23 -14.84 -13.90
N GLU A 33 11.34 -15.57 -13.79
CA GLU A 33 11.82 -16.07 -12.50
C GLU A 33 12.18 -14.92 -11.55
N PHE A 34 12.79 -13.85 -12.07
CA PHE A 34 13.04 -12.65 -11.27
C PHE A 34 11.73 -12.01 -10.77
N TYR A 35 10.72 -11.93 -11.63
CA TYR A 35 9.42 -11.37 -11.26
C TYR A 35 8.73 -12.20 -10.17
N GLU A 36 8.71 -13.52 -10.30
CA GLU A 36 8.12 -14.41 -9.30
C GLU A 36 8.83 -14.32 -7.94
N LEU A 37 10.16 -14.20 -7.93
CA LEU A 37 10.93 -13.98 -6.71
C LEU A 37 10.58 -12.65 -6.04
N ALA A 38 10.50 -11.56 -6.83
CA ALA A 38 10.12 -10.24 -6.34
C ALA A 38 8.68 -10.25 -5.77
N GLU A 39 7.74 -10.88 -6.47
CA GLU A 39 6.36 -11.02 -6.00
C GLU A 39 6.28 -11.83 -4.70
N GLY A 40 6.98 -12.95 -4.63
CA GLY A 40 7.06 -13.78 -3.43
C GLY A 40 7.64 -13.03 -2.23
N TYR A 41 8.67 -12.20 -2.45
CA TYR A 41 9.22 -11.32 -1.40
C TYR A 41 8.17 -10.31 -0.94
N HIS A 42 7.55 -9.59 -1.87
CA HIS A 42 6.51 -8.61 -1.55
C HIS A 42 5.35 -9.23 -0.76
N TRP A 43 4.94 -10.45 -1.11
CA TRP A 43 3.93 -11.18 -0.37
C TRP A 43 4.36 -11.46 1.07
N ARG A 44 5.58 -11.99 1.28
CA ARG A 44 6.12 -12.29 2.62
C ARG A 44 6.21 -11.03 3.48
N THR A 45 6.79 -9.95 2.97
CA THR A 45 6.88 -8.67 3.68
C THR A 45 5.51 -8.13 4.03
N ARG A 46 4.52 -8.28 3.15
CA ARG A 46 3.13 -7.86 3.44
C ARG A 46 2.52 -8.69 4.57
N GLN A 47 2.74 -10.00 4.62
CA GLN A 47 2.24 -10.84 5.71
C GLN A 47 2.90 -10.47 7.04
N GLU A 48 4.22 -10.23 7.04
CA GLU A 48 4.97 -9.77 8.22
C GLU A 48 4.41 -8.43 8.74
N GLN A 49 4.20 -7.46 7.85
CA GLN A 49 3.60 -6.17 8.21
C GLN A 49 2.20 -6.33 8.83
N ILE A 50 1.36 -7.21 8.29
CA ILE A 50 0.02 -7.49 8.83
C ILE A 50 0.13 -8.09 10.24
N MET A 51 1.03 -9.05 10.44
CA MET A 51 1.26 -9.68 11.73
C MET A 51 1.77 -8.65 12.77
N THR A 52 2.78 -7.86 12.40
CA THR A 52 3.33 -6.81 13.26
C THR A 52 2.28 -5.76 13.60
N ALA A 53 1.47 -5.33 12.62
CA ALA A 53 0.38 -4.39 12.87
C ALA A 53 -0.67 -4.98 13.82
N GLY A 54 -1.01 -6.27 13.70
CA GLY A 54 -1.91 -6.95 14.62
C GLY A 54 -1.38 -6.94 16.06
N PHE A 55 -0.10 -7.24 16.24
CA PHE A 55 0.55 -7.20 17.54
C PHE A 55 0.59 -5.80 18.14
N VAL A 56 1.01 -4.80 17.36
CA VAL A 56 1.07 -3.39 17.77
C VAL A 56 -0.32 -2.85 18.12
N ALA A 57 -1.34 -3.14 17.30
CA ALA A 57 -2.72 -2.75 17.59
C ALA A 57 -3.21 -3.34 18.93
N SER A 58 -2.85 -4.59 19.22
CA SER A 58 -3.21 -5.26 20.47
C SER A 58 -2.56 -4.58 21.68
N ILE A 59 -1.28 -4.21 21.58
CA ILE A 59 -0.57 -3.46 22.63
C ILE A 59 -1.23 -2.10 22.85
N ILE A 60 -1.43 -1.31 21.80
CA ILE A 60 -2.02 0.04 21.91
C ILE A 60 -3.41 -0.03 22.55
N ASN A 61 -4.26 -0.93 22.07
CA ASN A 61 -5.62 -1.06 22.58
C ASN A 61 -5.65 -1.53 24.05
N THR A 62 -4.68 -2.31 24.49
CA THR A 62 -4.61 -2.79 25.88
C THR A 62 -4.02 -1.73 26.81
N CYS A 63 -2.91 -1.11 26.41
CA CYS A 63 -2.11 -0.23 27.26
C CYS A 63 -2.59 1.24 27.26
N THR A 64 -3.36 1.68 26.26
CA THR A 64 -3.74 3.09 26.07
C THR A 64 -5.26 3.30 26.03
N SER A 65 -6.05 2.28 26.39
CA SER A 65 -7.52 2.25 26.24
C SER A 65 -8.30 3.44 26.81
N ARG A 66 -7.81 4.11 27.88
CA ARG A 66 -8.53 5.22 28.52
C ARG A 66 -8.55 6.51 27.69
N GLU A 67 -7.65 6.68 26.73
CA GLU A 67 -7.53 7.91 25.92
C GLU A 67 -8.02 7.73 24.47
N LEU A 68 -8.22 6.49 24.03
CA LEU A 68 -8.60 6.19 22.65
C LEU A 68 -10.12 6.33 22.45
N LYS A 69 -10.53 7.25 21.57
CA LYS A 69 -11.95 7.42 21.17
C LYS A 69 -12.50 6.22 20.40
N LYS A 70 -11.63 5.46 19.73
CA LYS A 70 -11.94 4.25 18.97
C LYS A 70 -10.75 3.28 19.06
N PRO A 71 -10.99 1.96 19.04
CA PRO A 71 -9.91 0.97 18.96
C PRO A 71 -9.07 1.17 17.70
N VAL A 72 -7.75 1.03 17.85
CA VAL A 72 -6.81 0.97 16.72
C VAL A 72 -6.95 -0.36 16.00
N THR A 73 -7.11 -0.32 14.68
CA THR A 73 -7.23 -1.52 13.84
C THR A 73 -5.95 -1.77 13.03
N VAL A 74 -5.81 -2.97 12.48
CA VAL A 74 -4.70 -3.30 11.57
C VAL A 74 -4.71 -2.39 10.34
N ASP A 75 -5.89 -2.14 9.75
CA ASP A 75 -6.00 -1.31 8.55
C ASP A 75 -5.65 0.15 8.81
N MET A 76 -5.91 0.68 10.01
CA MET A 76 -5.42 2.01 10.44
C MET A 76 -3.89 2.08 10.39
N LEU A 77 -3.22 1.09 10.99
CA LEU A 77 -1.75 1.05 11.04
C LEU A 77 -1.11 0.83 9.66
N LEU A 78 -1.82 0.13 8.76
CA LEU A 78 -1.36 -0.11 7.39
C LEU A 78 -1.82 0.98 6.40
N GLY A 79 -2.53 2.01 6.85
CA GLY A 79 -3.03 3.09 5.99
C GLY A 79 -4.05 2.64 4.94
N ARG A 80 -4.80 1.57 5.23
CA ARG A 80 -5.78 0.95 4.32
C ARG A 80 -7.22 1.37 4.59
N GLU A 81 -7.43 2.32 5.49
CA GLU A 81 -8.76 2.80 5.78
C GLU A 81 -9.42 3.42 4.54
N PRO A 82 -10.72 3.16 4.31
CA PRO A 82 -11.45 3.84 3.27
C PRO A 82 -11.39 5.34 3.57
N LYS A 83 -10.87 6.13 2.61
CA LYS A 83 -10.94 7.59 2.71
C LYS A 83 -12.41 7.96 2.94
N GLU A 84 -12.70 8.64 4.05
CA GLU A 84 -14.05 9.10 4.34
C GLU A 84 -14.54 9.87 3.11
N LYS A 85 -15.55 9.33 2.43
CA LYS A 85 -16.32 10.10 1.46
C LYS A 85 -16.86 11.27 2.26
N GLN A 86 -16.48 12.49 1.91
CA GLN A 86 -17.09 13.70 2.46
C GLN A 86 -18.60 13.46 2.46
N LYS A 87 -19.20 13.48 3.66
CA LYS A 87 -20.65 13.43 3.81
C LYS A 87 -21.15 14.77 3.28
N VAL A 88 -21.26 14.89 1.96
CA VAL A 88 -21.94 16.01 1.33
C VAL A 88 -23.35 15.96 1.86
N THR A 89 -23.72 16.97 2.64
CA THR A 89 -25.09 17.03 3.16
C THR A 89 -26.05 17.17 1.99
N GLN A 90 -27.27 16.65 2.16
CA GLN A 90 -28.27 16.66 1.09
C GLN A 90 -28.54 18.08 0.56
N ASP A 91 -28.37 19.09 1.42
CA ASP A 91 -28.51 20.51 1.06
C ASP A 91 -27.31 21.06 0.28
N GLU A 92 -26.09 20.61 0.55
CA GLU A 92 -24.91 20.96 -0.25
C GLU A 92 -24.99 20.34 -1.64
N ALA A 93 -25.47 19.09 -1.74
CA ALA A 93 -25.69 18.44 -3.03
C ALA A 93 -26.77 19.17 -3.86
N LYS A 94 -27.88 19.58 -3.22
CA LYS A 94 -28.94 20.37 -3.88
C LYS A 94 -28.44 21.73 -4.36
N ARG A 95 -27.62 22.43 -3.56
CA ARG A 95 -27.01 23.72 -3.97
C ARG A 95 -26.04 23.53 -5.14
N ALA A 96 -25.19 22.51 -5.09
CA ALA A 96 -24.25 22.22 -6.17
C ALA A 96 -24.96 21.89 -7.49
N ILE A 97 -26.06 21.14 -7.44
CA ILE A 97 -26.89 20.86 -8.63
C ILE A 97 -27.54 22.14 -9.16
N LYS A 98 -28.07 22.99 -8.27
CA LYS A 98 -28.67 24.27 -8.65
C LYS A 98 -27.66 25.21 -9.34
N ASP A 99 -26.44 25.28 -8.84
CA ASP A 99 -25.35 26.07 -9.41
C ASP A 99 -24.84 25.54 -10.76
N LEU A 100 -24.94 24.23 -10.97
CA LEU A 100 -24.62 23.60 -12.26
C LEU A 100 -25.68 23.91 -13.31
N LEU A 101 -26.97 23.81 -12.93
CA LEU A 101 -28.09 24.12 -13.82
C LEU A 101 -28.13 25.59 -14.22
N SER A 102 -27.72 26.51 -13.33
CA SER A 102 -27.66 27.95 -13.64
C SER A 102 -26.51 28.37 -14.54
N LYS A 103 -25.50 27.51 -14.73
CA LYS A 103 -24.36 27.76 -15.64
C LYS A 103 -24.57 27.19 -17.04
N VAL A 104 -25.56 26.31 -17.21
CA VAL A 104 -25.84 25.60 -18.48
C VAL A 104 -27.10 26.12 -19.17
N GLY A 105 -27.93 26.91 -18.47
CA GLY A 105 -29.02 27.71 -19.06
C GLY A 105 -28.57 29.12 -19.38
#